data_AF-A0A3C0DYC5-F1
#
_entry.id   AF-A0A3C0DYC5-F1
#
_cell.length_a   1.000
_cell.length_b   1.000
_cell.length_c   1.000
_cell.angle_alpha   90.00
_cell.angle_beta   90.00
_cell.angle_gamma   90.00
#
_symmetry.space_group_name_H-M   'P 1'
#
loop_
_entity.id
_entity.type
_entity.pdbx_description
1 polymer ?
#
loop_
_entity_poly.entity_id
_entity_poly.type
_entity_poly.pdbx_seq_one_letter_code
_entity_poly.pdbx_strand_id
1 'polypeptide(L)'
;MNHNLTHLPERPAKPRESGLTMVMDKGLSLRQAEDFLEVNADKVDLLKLGFGTSIATPNVKEKIKLYHDAGLMVYPGGTLFEAFFVRSQLDDYLRFVDDLGLETVEVSDGSMVIDEQVKCEMISRLAKNYRVLSEVGSKEAGILISPNKWTSMMEQELAAGSWKVIAEARESGNVGIYRPNGTAHTALVRRILAKVQLEDILWEAPKKPQQVWFLKQFGANVNLGNIGPHDVIPLECLRLGLRGDTFFDHLPAEMAEGVRQIPEDAEVEDD
;
A
#
# COMPACT_ATOMS: atom_id res chain seq x y z
N MET A 1 -19.53 -0.77 -17.83
CA MET A 1 -19.39 -0.58 -19.29
C MET A 1 -18.70 -1.82 -19.83
N ASN A 2 -19.23 -2.44 -20.90
CA ASN A 2 -18.60 -3.59 -21.55
C ASN A 2 -17.82 -3.08 -22.77
N HIS A 3 -16.50 -3.18 -22.72
CA HIS A 3 -15.64 -3.06 -23.90
C HIS A 3 -15.23 -4.45 -24.37
N ASN A 4 -14.92 -4.61 -25.66
CA ASN A 4 -14.44 -5.87 -26.23
C ASN A 4 -12.91 -5.88 -26.46
N LEU A 5 -12.17 -5.05 -25.71
CA LEU A 5 -10.71 -5.01 -25.80
C LEU A 5 -10.11 -6.31 -25.26
N THR A 6 -9.37 -7.02 -26.11
CA THR A 6 -8.71 -8.29 -25.78
C THR A 6 -7.36 -8.05 -25.11
N HIS A 7 -6.77 -9.13 -24.56
CA HIS A 7 -5.43 -9.12 -23.94
C HIS A 7 -5.27 -8.18 -22.74
N LEU A 8 -6.36 -7.88 -22.05
CA LEU A 8 -6.28 -7.27 -20.72
C LEU A 8 -5.98 -8.36 -19.68
N PRO A 9 -5.16 -8.06 -18.66
CA PRO A 9 -4.92 -9.00 -17.58
C PRO A 9 -6.17 -9.18 -16.72
N GLU A 10 -6.34 -10.39 -16.19
CA GLU A 10 -7.42 -10.66 -15.23
C GLU A 10 -7.12 -9.99 -13.88
N ARG A 11 -8.12 -9.30 -13.34
CA ARG A 11 -8.10 -8.67 -12.02
C ARG A 11 -8.99 -9.47 -11.05
N PRO A 12 -8.52 -9.78 -9.82
CA PRO A 12 -9.34 -10.43 -8.82
C PRO A 12 -10.61 -9.63 -8.51
N ALA A 13 -11.71 -10.33 -8.26
CA ALA A 13 -12.95 -9.73 -7.78
C ALA A 13 -12.84 -9.41 -6.27
N LYS A 14 -13.66 -8.48 -5.79
CA LYS A 14 -13.78 -8.21 -4.35
C LYS A 14 -14.57 -9.31 -3.62
N PRO A 15 -14.27 -9.62 -2.34
CA PRO A 15 -13.13 -9.12 -1.56
C PRO A 15 -11.81 -9.71 -2.07
N ARG A 16 -10.80 -8.86 -2.27
CA ARG A 16 -9.50 -9.24 -2.82
C ARG A 16 -8.56 -9.67 -1.71
N GLU A 17 -7.78 -10.72 -1.97
CA GLU A 17 -6.62 -11.12 -1.14
C GLU A 17 -5.28 -10.80 -1.80
N SER A 18 -5.31 -10.48 -3.10
CA SER A 18 -4.17 -10.03 -3.90
C SER A 18 -4.59 -8.98 -4.92
N GLY A 19 -3.63 -8.23 -5.46
CA GLY A 19 -3.91 -7.10 -6.35
C GLY A 19 -4.60 -5.95 -5.63
N LEU A 20 -4.35 -5.82 -4.32
CA LEU A 20 -4.92 -4.83 -3.44
C LEU A 20 -4.52 -3.41 -3.85
N THR A 21 -5.45 -2.48 -3.68
CA THR A 21 -5.21 -1.04 -3.72
C THR A 21 -5.56 -0.43 -2.37
N MET A 22 -4.55 0.07 -1.67
CA MET A 22 -4.71 0.85 -0.45
C MET A 22 -4.53 2.35 -0.74
N VAL A 23 -5.60 3.10 -0.54
CA VAL A 23 -5.62 4.56 -0.71
C VAL A 23 -5.28 5.24 0.61
N MET A 24 -4.53 6.34 0.54
CA MET A 24 -4.29 7.20 1.70
C MET A 24 -5.15 8.47 1.61
N ASP A 25 -6.12 8.60 2.51
CA ASP A 25 -6.92 9.80 2.71
C ASP A 25 -6.23 10.71 3.75
N LYS A 26 -5.86 11.91 3.34
CA LYS A 26 -5.18 12.91 4.19
C LYS A 26 -6.08 14.06 4.65
N GLY A 27 -7.40 13.93 4.48
CA GLY A 27 -8.35 14.97 4.84
C GLY A 27 -9.36 15.31 3.75
N LEU A 28 -9.79 14.33 2.94
CA LEU A 28 -10.96 14.52 2.07
C LEU A 28 -12.17 14.90 2.94
N SER A 29 -12.92 15.89 2.48
CA SER A 29 -14.24 16.22 3.03
C SER A 29 -15.25 15.10 2.72
N LEU A 30 -16.44 15.16 3.35
CA LEU A 30 -17.50 14.19 3.07
C LEU A 30 -17.91 14.16 1.59
N ARG A 31 -18.08 15.32 0.96
CA ARG A 31 -18.43 15.41 -0.46
C ARG A 31 -17.32 14.85 -1.36
N GLN A 32 -16.07 15.16 -1.04
CA GLN A 32 -14.95 14.59 -1.78
C GLN A 32 -14.82 13.08 -1.59
N ALA A 33 -15.20 12.54 -0.43
CA ALA A 33 -15.27 11.11 -0.19
C ALA A 33 -16.40 10.46 -1.01
N GLU A 34 -17.57 11.09 -1.10
CA GLU A 34 -18.68 10.68 -1.97
C GLU A 34 -18.25 10.68 -3.45
N ASP A 35 -17.71 11.80 -3.94
CA ASP A 35 -17.21 11.93 -5.31
C ASP A 35 -16.10 10.89 -5.61
N PHE A 36 -15.22 10.65 -4.65
CA PHE A 36 -14.18 9.64 -4.76
C PHE A 36 -14.77 8.23 -4.90
N LEU A 37 -15.74 7.87 -4.07
CA LEU A 37 -16.38 6.56 -4.08
C LEU A 37 -17.17 6.30 -5.36
N GLU A 38 -17.84 7.32 -5.91
CA GLU A 38 -18.61 7.22 -7.16
C GLU A 38 -17.81 6.58 -8.29
N VAL A 39 -16.52 6.90 -8.39
CA VAL A 39 -15.63 6.42 -9.46
C VAL A 39 -14.74 5.23 -9.07
N ASN A 40 -14.44 5.07 -7.78
CA ASN A 40 -13.34 4.22 -7.33
C ASN A 40 -13.73 3.05 -6.42
N ALA A 41 -15.00 2.97 -5.97
CA ALA A 41 -15.40 1.99 -4.96
C ALA A 41 -15.06 0.53 -5.31
N ASP A 42 -15.11 0.13 -6.57
CA ASP A 42 -14.77 -1.23 -7.04
C ASP A 42 -13.26 -1.50 -7.15
N LYS A 43 -12.42 -0.45 -7.14
CA LYS A 43 -10.96 -0.51 -7.38
C LYS A 43 -10.12 -0.33 -6.13
N VAL A 44 -10.73 0.06 -5.01
CA VAL A 44 -10.05 0.36 -3.75
C VAL A 44 -10.45 -0.66 -2.70
N ASP A 45 -9.48 -1.31 -2.06
CA ASP A 45 -9.75 -2.36 -1.08
C ASP A 45 -9.56 -1.85 0.35
N LEU A 46 -8.54 -1.02 0.56
CA LEU A 46 -8.25 -0.39 1.84
C LEU A 46 -8.20 1.13 1.74
N LEU A 47 -8.56 1.79 2.85
CA LEU A 47 -8.41 3.23 3.02
C LEU A 47 -7.72 3.54 4.36
N LYS A 48 -6.48 4.02 4.27
CA LYS A 48 -5.71 4.56 5.39
C LYS A 48 -6.13 6.00 5.64
N LEU A 49 -6.70 6.30 6.80
CA LEU A 49 -6.79 7.66 7.31
C LEU A 49 -5.38 8.08 7.75
N GLY A 50 -4.69 8.85 6.91
CA GLY A 50 -3.25 9.07 7.02
C GLY A 50 -2.81 9.59 8.39
N PHE A 51 -1.70 9.04 8.92
CA PHE A 51 -1.09 9.44 10.20
C PHE A 51 -2.14 9.67 11.30
N GLY A 52 -2.18 10.85 11.94
CA GLY A 52 -3.17 11.25 12.94
C GLY A 52 -4.39 12.02 12.40
N THR A 53 -4.69 11.97 11.10
CA THR A 53 -5.81 12.75 10.52
C THR A 53 -7.16 12.40 11.11
N SER A 54 -7.37 11.18 11.60
CA SER A 54 -8.65 10.76 12.18
C SER A 54 -9.01 11.54 13.47
N ILE A 55 -8.02 12.09 14.18
CA ILE A 55 -8.26 13.02 15.30
C ILE A 55 -8.57 14.44 14.78
N ALA A 56 -7.87 14.87 13.73
CA ALA A 56 -7.93 16.25 13.26
C ALA A 56 -9.11 16.54 12.30
N THR A 57 -9.70 15.50 11.71
CA THR A 57 -10.74 15.63 10.69
C THR A 57 -12.12 15.70 11.35
N PRO A 58 -12.90 16.79 11.14
CA PRO A 58 -14.28 16.83 11.61
C PRO A 58 -15.14 15.79 10.87
N ASN A 59 -16.17 15.27 11.55
CA ASN A 59 -17.12 14.30 10.98
C ASN A 59 -16.44 13.03 10.43
N VAL A 60 -15.34 12.61 11.06
CA VAL A 60 -14.58 11.43 10.64
C VAL A 60 -15.44 10.16 10.67
N LYS A 61 -16.38 10.05 11.63
CA LYS A 61 -17.26 8.90 11.79
C LYS A 61 -18.24 8.76 10.62
N GLU A 62 -18.81 9.87 10.17
CA GLU A 62 -19.65 9.94 8.98
C GLU A 62 -18.84 9.58 7.72
N LYS A 63 -17.58 10.04 7.63
CA LYS A 63 -16.69 9.70 6.51
C LYS A 63 -16.36 8.21 6.47
N ILE A 64 -16.04 7.62 7.62
CA ILE A 64 -15.78 6.17 7.74
C ILE A 64 -17.01 5.38 7.31
N LYS A 65 -18.21 5.82 7.72
CA LYS A 65 -19.47 5.17 7.30
C LYS A 65 -19.62 5.14 5.78
N LEU A 66 -19.34 6.24 5.07
CA LEU A 66 -19.38 6.27 3.61
C LEU A 66 -18.47 5.20 2.99
N TYR A 67 -17.24 5.09 3.48
CA TYR A 67 -16.28 4.11 3.00
C TYR A 67 -16.69 2.66 3.31
N HIS A 68 -17.21 2.39 4.51
CA HIS A 68 -17.74 1.07 4.88
C HIS A 68 -18.97 0.67 4.05
N ASP A 69 -19.90 1.60 3.81
CA ASP A 69 -21.07 1.35 2.98
C ASP A 69 -20.68 1.00 1.52
N ALA A 70 -19.51 1.47 1.06
CA ALA A 70 -18.91 1.12 -0.23
C ALA A 70 -18.02 -0.16 -0.19
N GLY A 71 -17.93 -0.83 0.96
CA GLY A 71 -17.18 -2.07 1.13
C GLY A 71 -15.67 -1.92 1.17
N LEU A 72 -15.15 -0.76 1.62
CA LEU A 72 -13.72 -0.53 1.83
C LEU A 72 -13.35 -0.88 3.28
N MET A 73 -12.17 -1.47 3.48
CA MET A 73 -11.58 -1.62 4.82
C MET A 73 -10.91 -0.32 5.23
N VAL A 74 -11.43 0.35 6.25
CA VAL A 74 -10.88 1.61 6.75
C VAL A 74 -10.04 1.36 8.00
N TYR A 75 -8.94 2.09 8.15
CA TYR A 75 -8.12 2.03 9.35
C TYR A 75 -7.33 3.34 9.59
N PRO A 76 -6.96 3.65 10.84
CA PRO A 76 -6.15 4.82 11.14
C PRO A 76 -4.66 4.53 10.88
N GLY A 77 -3.91 5.52 10.41
CA GLY A 77 -2.47 5.37 10.19
C GLY A 77 -1.70 5.03 11.48
N GLY A 78 -0.66 4.22 11.36
CA GLY A 78 0.11 3.67 12.47
C GLY A 78 0.83 4.75 13.29
N THR A 79 1.14 5.91 12.72
CA THR A 79 1.64 7.06 13.49
C THR A 79 0.66 7.49 14.60
N LEU A 80 -0.65 7.31 14.42
CA LEU A 80 -1.62 7.54 15.48
C LEU A 80 -1.50 6.49 16.59
N PHE A 81 -1.39 5.22 16.23
CA PHE A 81 -1.10 4.13 17.18
C PHE A 81 0.17 4.46 17.99
N GLU A 82 1.27 4.82 17.32
CA GLU A 82 2.53 5.20 17.95
C GLU A 82 2.35 6.39 18.92
N ALA A 83 1.54 7.38 18.55
CA ALA A 83 1.23 8.52 19.41
C ALA A 83 0.52 8.11 20.71
N PHE A 84 -0.46 7.21 20.66
CA PHE A 84 -1.07 6.69 21.90
C PHE A 84 -0.11 5.77 22.66
N PHE A 85 0.64 4.93 21.95
CA PHE A 85 1.52 3.94 22.53
C PHE A 85 2.65 4.57 23.35
N VAL A 86 3.34 5.58 22.81
CA VAL A 86 4.42 6.29 23.54
C VAL A 86 3.91 6.98 24.82
N ARG A 87 2.60 7.25 24.92
CA ARG A 87 1.94 7.84 26.08
C ARG A 87 1.39 6.80 27.07
N SER A 88 1.63 5.50 26.83
CA SER A 88 1.02 4.40 27.59
C SER A 88 -0.51 4.41 27.53
N GLN A 89 -1.10 4.87 26.42
CA GLN A 89 -2.53 5.05 26.22
C GLN A 89 -3.11 4.07 25.18
N LEU A 90 -2.60 2.84 25.14
CA LEU A 90 -3.09 1.85 24.18
C LEU A 90 -4.59 1.55 24.33
N ASP A 91 -5.09 1.46 25.57
CA ASP A 91 -6.52 1.19 25.79
C ASP A 91 -7.41 2.39 25.37
N ASP A 92 -6.90 3.63 25.44
CA ASP A 92 -7.60 4.80 24.88
C ASP A 92 -7.67 4.72 23.35
N TYR A 93 -6.58 4.31 22.70
CA TYR A 93 -6.55 4.09 21.25
C TYR A 93 -7.57 3.05 20.80
N LEU A 94 -7.67 1.92 21.52
CA LEU A 94 -8.63 0.87 21.17
C LEU A 94 -10.08 1.34 21.35
N ARG A 95 -10.38 2.07 22.42
CA ARG A 95 -11.69 2.71 22.57
C ARG A 95 -12.00 3.67 21.41
N PHE A 96 -11.01 4.46 20.98
CA PHE A 96 -11.17 5.35 19.83
C PHE A 96 -11.43 4.58 18.52
N VAL A 97 -10.72 3.48 18.28
CA VAL A 97 -10.93 2.59 17.11
C VAL A 97 -12.34 1.99 17.15
N ASP A 98 -12.77 1.48 18.30
CA ASP A 98 -14.08 0.88 18.50
C ASP A 98 -15.22 1.91 18.35
N ASP A 99 -15.06 3.12 18.90
CA ASP A 99 -16.04 4.21 18.80
C ASP A 99 -16.25 4.66 17.35
N LEU A 100 -15.22 4.53 16.51
CA LEU A 100 -15.28 4.77 15.07
C LEU A 100 -15.82 3.57 14.27
N GLY A 101 -16.00 2.41 14.92
CA GLY A 101 -16.50 1.18 14.30
C GLY A 101 -15.49 0.54 13.34
N LEU A 102 -14.18 0.72 13.59
CA LEU A 102 -13.11 0.21 12.74
C LEU A 102 -12.71 -1.21 13.15
N GLU A 103 -12.60 -2.11 12.16
CA GLU A 103 -12.21 -3.51 12.37
C GLU A 103 -10.78 -3.79 11.90
N THR A 104 -10.10 -2.79 11.35
CA THR A 104 -8.73 -2.88 10.84
C THR A 104 -7.85 -1.83 11.53
N VAL A 105 -6.62 -2.19 11.88
CA VAL A 105 -5.66 -1.31 12.55
C VAL A 105 -4.26 -1.46 11.94
N GLU A 106 -3.47 -0.38 11.99
CA GLU A 106 -2.04 -0.41 11.63
C GLU A 106 -1.17 -0.37 12.88
N VAL A 107 -0.19 -1.27 12.98
CA VAL A 107 0.83 -1.31 14.04
C VAL A 107 2.19 -0.99 13.41
N SER A 108 2.73 0.18 13.73
CA SER A 108 4.01 0.67 13.22
C SER A 108 4.91 1.16 14.35
N ASP A 109 6.19 1.38 14.03
CA ASP A 109 7.22 1.93 14.90
C ASP A 109 8.14 2.87 14.08
N GLY A 110 7.55 3.62 13.15
CA GLY A 110 8.29 4.45 12.21
C GLY A 110 8.76 5.79 12.80
N SER A 111 8.05 6.31 13.80
CA SER A 111 8.29 7.59 14.51
C SER A 111 8.75 7.40 15.97
N MET A 112 8.80 6.16 16.46
CA MET A 112 9.34 5.80 17.78
C MET A 112 9.98 4.42 17.73
N VAL A 113 10.92 4.13 18.62
CA VAL A 113 11.48 2.78 18.72
C VAL A 113 10.59 1.91 19.60
N ILE A 114 10.12 0.78 19.05
CA ILE A 114 9.48 -0.29 19.80
C ILE A 114 10.39 -1.52 19.69
N ASP A 115 10.60 -2.23 20.80
CA ASP A 115 11.33 -3.50 20.74
C ASP A 115 10.53 -4.52 19.91
N GLU A 116 11.21 -5.30 19.08
CA GLU A 116 10.57 -6.20 18.12
C GLU A 116 9.64 -7.21 18.81
N GLN A 117 10.08 -7.76 19.95
CA GLN A 117 9.26 -8.72 20.69
C GLN A 117 8.00 -8.05 21.24
N VAL A 118 8.13 -6.83 21.74
CA VAL A 118 7.00 -6.00 22.18
C VAL A 118 6.08 -5.72 20.99
N LYS A 119 6.59 -5.34 19.80
CA LYS A 119 5.74 -5.13 18.63
C LYS A 119 4.95 -6.39 18.25
N CYS A 120 5.61 -7.56 18.24
CA CYS A 120 4.98 -8.84 17.93
C CYS A 120 3.93 -9.27 18.97
N GLU A 121 4.20 -9.12 20.27
CA GLU A 121 3.23 -9.38 21.33
C GLU A 121 1.96 -8.51 21.17
N MET A 122 2.15 -7.26 20.72
CA MET A 122 1.06 -6.30 20.47
C MET A 122 0.25 -6.72 19.25
N ILE A 123 0.90 -7.07 18.14
CA ILE A 123 0.24 -7.62 16.94
C ILE A 123 -0.60 -8.85 17.32
N SER A 124 -0.02 -9.79 18.07
CA SER A 124 -0.71 -11.01 18.51
C SER A 124 -1.91 -10.73 19.42
N ARG A 125 -1.82 -9.73 20.30
CA ARG A 125 -2.95 -9.28 21.13
C ARG A 125 -4.07 -8.69 20.26
N LEU A 126 -3.73 -7.83 19.31
CA LEU A 126 -4.71 -7.10 18.49
C LEU A 126 -5.36 -8.00 17.44
N ALA A 127 -4.61 -8.94 16.85
CA ALA A 127 -5.09 -9.88 15.84
C ALA A 127 -6.24 -10.79 16.31
N LYS A 128 -6.50 -10.85 17.62
CA LYS A 128 -7.65 -11.57 18.19
C LYS A 128 -8.99 -10.89 17.91
N ASN A 129 -8.97 -9.56 17.74
CA ASN A 129 -10.19 -8.75 17.62
C ASN A 129 -10.21 -7.86 16.37
N TYR A 130 -9.05 -7.57 15.77
CA TYR A 130 -8.92 -6.71 14.61
C TYR A 130 -8.12 -7.38 13.50
N ARG A 131 -8.36 -6.98 12.26
CA ARG A 131 -7.45 -7.23 11.14
C ARG A 131 -6.24 -6.31 11.30
N VAL A 132 -5.07 -6.88 11.58
CA VAL A 132 -3.84 -6.10 11.80
C VAL A 132 -3.06 -5.99 10.51
N LEU A 133 -2.75 -4.76 10.10
CA LEU A 133 -1.64 -4.45 9.21
C LEU A 133 -0.46 -4.05 10.10
N SER A 134 0.71 -4.61 9.88
CA SER A 134 1.91 -4.06 10.50
C SER A 134 2.77 -3.38 9.46
N GLU A 135 3.61 -2.44 9.86
CA GLU A 135 4.47 -1.67 8.95
C GLU A 135 5.93 -1.85 9.36
N VAL A 136 6.76 -2.29 8.42
CA VAL A 136 8.21 -2.41 8.60
C VAL A 136 8.91 -1.31 7.83
N GLY A 137 9.79 -0.58 8.51
CA GLY A 137 10.67 0.43 7.96
C GLY A 137 10.94 1.56 8.94
N SER A 138 11.53 2.66 8.46
CA SER A 138 11.78 3.84 9.29
C SER A 138 11.36 5.11 8.55
N LYS A 139 10.73 6.04 9.27
CA LYS A 139 10.28 7.33 8.73
C LYS A 139 11.40 8.38 8.70
N GLU A 140 12.51 8.12 9.40
CA GLU A 140 13.64 9.03 9.54
C GLU A 140 14.67 8.83 8.43
N ALA A 141 14.94 9.92 7.70
CA ALA A 141 15.96 9.92 6.67
C ALA A 141 17.35 9.70 7.32
N GLY A 142 17.98 8.56 7.01
CA GLY A 142 19.30 8.19 7.52
C GLY A 142 19.32 6.99 8.46
N ILE A 143 18.16 6.51 8.95
CA ILE A 143 18.09 5.24 9.67
C ILE A 143 18.14 4.09 8.65
N LEU A 144 19.27 3.37 8.64
CA LEU A 144 19.49 2.22 7.76
C LEU A 144 19.18 0.92 8.51
N ILE A 145 18.07 0.29 8.15
CA ILE A 145 17.73 -1.07 8.59
C ILE A 145 18.37 -2.05 7.60
N SER A 146 19.17 -2.99 8.10
CA SER A 146 19.81 -3.98 7.24
C SER A 146 18.76 -4.89 6.57
N PRO A 147 18.99 -5.37 5.34
CA PRO A 147 18.02 -6.22 4.66
C PRO A 147 17.66 -7.51 5.41
N ASN A 148 18.59 -8.09 6.17
CA ASN A 148 18.31 -9.27 7.01
C ASN A 148 17.38 -8.91 8.18
N LYS A 149 17.51 -7.70 8.73
CA LYS A 149 16.62 -7.23 9.78
C LYS A 149 15.22 -6.98 9.20
N TRP A 150 15.11 -6.38 8.00
CA TRP A 150 13.83 -6.24 7.28
C TRP A 150 13.10 -7.58 7.15
N THR A 151 13.77 -8.60 6.58
CA THR A 151 13.13 -9.90 6.38
C THR A 151 12.71 -10.53 7.71
N SER A 152 13.59 -10.47 8.72
CA SER A 152 13.31 -11.02 10.05
C SER A 152 12.10 -10.36 10.71
N MET A 153 11.99 -9.03 10.66
CA MET A 153 10.84 -8.31 11.24
C MET A 153 9.55 -8.69 10.50
N MET A 154 9.55 -8.65 9.16
CA MET A 154 8.36 -9.01 8.38
C MET A 154 7.90 -10.46 8.63
N GLU A 155 8.82 -11.42 8.71
CA GLU A 155 8.50 -12.82 9.04
C GLU A 155 7.91 -12.95 10.46
N GLN A 156 8.47 -12.24 11.44
CA GLN A 156 8.01 -12.26 12.83
C GLN A 156 6.64 -11.61 12.99
N GLU A 157 6.40 -10.47 12.35
CA GLU A 157 5.13 -9.76 12.39
C GLU A 157 3.99 -10.56 11.73
N LEU A 158 4.26 -11.20 10.58
CA LEU A 158 3.32 -12.16 9.98
C LEU A 158 3.03 -13.33 10.91
N ALA A 159 4.08 -13.93 11.50
CA ALA A 159 3.92 -15.03 12.44
C ALA A 159 3.15 -14.62 13.72
N ALA A 160 3.26 -13.36 14.13
CA ALA A 160 2.54 -12.80 15.27
C ALA A 160 1.04 -12.61 15.00
N GLY A 161 0.62 -12.51 13.73
CA GLY A 161 -0.77 -12.43 13.32
C GLY A 161 -1.14 -11.26 12.41
N SER A 162 -0.17 -10.52 11.86
CA SER A 162 -0.46 -9.53 10.82
C SER A 162 -1.11 -10.19 9.61
N TRP A 163 -2.21 -9.62 9.11
CA TRP A 163 -2.86 -10.07 7.89
C TRP A 163 -2.01 -9.75 6.65
N LYS A 164 -1.40 -8.56 6.63
CA LYS A 164 -0.38 -8.14 5.67
C LYS A 164 0.68 -7.30 6.38
N VAL A 165 1.89 -7.29 5.82
CA VAL A 165 2.96 -6.37 6.26
C VAL A 165 3.18 -5.30 5.20
N ILE A 166 3.10 -4.04 5.62
CA ILE A 166 3.37 -2.87 4.82
C ILE A 166 4.88 -2.68 4.74
N ALA A 167 5.39 -2.54 3.53
CA ALA A 167 6.77 -2.15 3.30
C ALA A 167 6.84 -0.62 3.14
N GLU A 168 7.33 0.05 4.18
CA GLU A 168 7.27 1.52 4.35
C GLU A 168 8.06 2.28 3.28
N ALA A 169 7.44 3.38 2.81
CA ALA A 169 8.03 4.33 1.87
C ALA A 169 7.70 5.79 2.16
N ARG A 170 6.80 6.05 3.14
CA ARG A 170 6.14 7.33 3.37
C ARG A 170 5.35 7.81 2.14
N GLU A 171 4.71 8.97 2.26
CA GLU A 171 4.09 9.66 1.13
C GLU A 171 5.12 10.12 0.07
N SER A 172 6.32 10.48 0.52
CA SER A 172 7.37 11.01 -0.36
C SER A 172 7.94 9.93 -1.29
N GLY A 173 7.90 8.66 -0.88
CA GLY A 173 8.42 7.55 -1.68
C GLY A 173 9.94 7.62 -1.85
N ASN A 174 10.68 8.08 -0.86
CA ASN A 174 12.14 8.30 -0.96
C ASN A 174 12.92 7.76 0.24
N VAL A 175 12.27 6.92 1.05
CA VAL A 175 12.85 6.22 2.20
C VAL A 175 12.46 4.74 2.17
N GLY A 176 12.98 3.96 3.13
CA GLY A 176 12.65 2.55 3.30
C GLY A 176 13.01 1.71 2.08
N ILE A 177 12.01 1.19 1.38
CA ILE A 177 12.18 0.38 0.16
C ILE A 177 12.65 1.18 -1.06
N TYR A 178 12.79 2.50 -0.95
CA TYR A 178 13.31 3.37 -1.99
C TYR A 178 14.63 4.03 -1.59
N ARG A 179 15.42 4.39 -2.61
CA ARG A 179 16.56 5.30 -2.48
C ARG A 179 16.08 6.75 -2.36
N PRO A 180 16.92 7.69 -1.91
CA PRO A 180 16.56 9.12 -1.81
C PRO A 180 16.06 9.75 -3.13
N ASN A 181 16.47 9.20 -4.29
CA ASN A 181 16.00 9.63 -5.61
C ASN A 181 14.65 9.01 -6.03
N GLY A 182 14.00 8.24 -5.16
CA GLY A 182 12.71 7.59 -5.40
C GLY A 182 12.79 6.26 -6.17
N THR A 183 13.98 5.82 -6.58
CA THR A 183 14.15 4.52 -7.27
C THR A 183 14.05 3.36 -6.28
N ALA A 184 13.42 2.26 -6.70
CA ALA A 184 13.28 1.07 -5.87
C ALA A 184 14.65 0.52 -5.45
N HIS A 185 14.79 0.18 -4.16
CA HIS A 185 15.95 -0.52 -3.65
C HIS A 185 15.88 -2.01 -4.03
N THR A 186 16.06 -2.33 -5.31
CA THR A 186 15.85 -3.67 -5.89
C THR A 186 16.49 -4.82 -5.10
N ALA A 187 17.72 -4.64 -4.60
CA ALA A 187 18.40 -5.67 -3.80
C ALA A 187 17.71 -5.96 -2.46
N LEU A 188 17.08 -4.96 -1.85
CA LEU A 188 16.30 -5.12 -0.61
C LEU A 188 14.98 -5.83 -0.92
N VAL A 189 14.24 -5.35 -1.95
CA VAL A 189 12.97 -5.98 -2.38
C VAL A 189 13.18 -7.46 -2.70
N ARG A 190 14.23 -7.82 -3.44
CA ARG A 190 14.57 -9.22 -3.75
C ARG A 190 14.90 -10.05 -2.51
N ARG A 191 15.57 -9.45 -1.51
CA ARG A 191 15.86 -10.14 -0.24
C ARG A 191 14.59 -10.40 0.56
N ILE A 192 13.68 -9.42 0.63
CA ILE A 192 12.36 -9.57 1.25
C ILE A 192 11.59 -10.72 0.59
N LEU A 193 11.49 -10.72 -0.73
CA LEU A 193 10.75 -11.76 -1.47
C LEU A 193 11.39 -13.15 -1.43
N ALA A 194 12.65 -13.27 -1.01
CA ALA A 194 13.27 -14.57 -0.76
C ALA A 194 12.80 -15.21 0.57
N LYS A 195 12.04 -14.49 1.39
CA LYS A 195 11.62 -14.88 2.74
C LYS A 195 10.13 -14.69 2.99
N VAL A 196 9.53 -13.68 2.38
CA VAL A 196 8.13 -13.31 2.56
C VAL A 196 7.38 -13.43 1.24
N GLN A 197 6.20 -14.03 1.27
CA GLN A 197 5.37 -14.21 0.09
C GLN A 197 4.89 -12.85 -0.44
N LEU A 198 4.84 -12.69 -1.76
CA LEU A 198 4.49 -11.42 -2.40
C LEU A 198 3.09 -10.94 -1.99
N GLU A 199 2.18 -11.89 -1.83
CA GLU A 199 0.76 -11.68 -1.54
C GLU A 199 0.54 -11.24 -0.10
N ASP A 200 1.51 -11.50 0.80
CA ASP A 200 1.47 -11.11 2.21
C ASP A 200 2.03 -9.70 2.45
N ILE A 201 2.57 -9.06 1.41
CA ILE A 201 3.17 -7.73 1.48
C ILE A 201 2.24 -6.71 0.83
N LEU A 202 2.14 -5.53 1.44
CA LEU A 202 1.52 -4.35 0.85
C LEU A 202 2.62 -3.31 0.59
N TRP A 203 3.00 -3.12 -0.67
CA TRP A 203 4.11 -2.23 -1.02
C TRP A 203 3.63 -0.79 -1.13
N GLU A 204 4.13 0.12 -0.30
CA GLU A 204 3.81 1.53 -0.47
C GLU A 204 4.45 2.06 -1.77
N ALA A 205 3.63 2.57 -2.70
CA ALA A 205 4.06 3.07 -4.00
C ALA A 205 3.32 4.38 -4.35
N PRO A 206 3.56 5.46 -3.60
CA PRO A 206 2.83 6.72 -3.77
C PRO A 206 3.08 7.43 -5.10
N LYS A 207 4.15 7.10 -5.84
CA LYS A 207 4.49 7.77 -7.11
C LYS A 207 4.32 6.85 -8.31
N LYS A 208 3.88 7.42 -9.45
CA LYS A 208 3.72 6.67 -10.72
C LYS A 208 4.94 5.79 -11.08
N PRO A 209 6.21 6.28 -11.07
CA PRO A 209 7.35 5.43 -11.44
C PRO A 209 7.51 4.19 -10.54
N GLN A 210 7.07 4.29 -9.29
CA GLN A 210 7.12 3.21 -8.33
C GLN A 210 6.03 2.17 -8.59
N GLN A 211 4.80 2.64 -8.86
CA GLN A 211 3.69 1.79 -9.28
C GLN A 211 4.07 1.00 -10.54
N VAL A 212 4.59 1.68 -11.56
CA VAL A 212 5.10 1.07 -12.80
C VAL A 212 6.16 0.02 -12.50
N TRP A 213 7.12 0.34 -11.63
CA TRP A 213 8.19 -0.60 -11.29
C TRP A 213 7.63 -1.90 -10.69
N PHE A 214 6.77 -1.80 -9.67
CA PHE A 214 6.16 -3.00 -9.05
C PHE A 214 5.31 -3.80 -10.04
N LEU A 215 4.53 -3.13 -10.90
CA LEU A 215 3.72 -3.81 -11.92
C LEU A 215 4.58 -4.54 -12.93
N LYS A 216 5.69 -3.94 -13.39
CA LYS A 216 6.63 -4.61 -14.30
C LYS A 216 7.36 -5.78 -13.67
N GLN A 217 7.62 -5.74 -12.36
CA GLN A 217 8.32 -6.82 -11.67
C GLN A 217 7.38 -7.99 -11.31
N PHE A 218 6.14 -7.70 -10.93
CA PHE A 218 5.28 -8.66 -10.25
C PHE A 218 3.87 -8.79 -10.85
N GLY A 219 3.61 -8.09 -11.95
CA GLY A 219 2.35 -8.15 -12.68
C GLY A 219 1.23 -7.29 -12.11
N ALA A 220 0.09 -7.30 -12.81
CA ALA A 220 -1.07 -6.46 -12.55
C ALA A 220 -1.71 -6.66 -11.17
N ASN A 221 -1.41 -7.77 -10.48
CA ASN A 221 -2.02 -8.18 -9.22
C ASN A 221 -1.07 -8.06 -8.01
N VAL A 222 -0.02 -7.24 -8.10
CA VAL A 222 0.76 -6.83 -6.92
C VAL A 222 -0.05 -5.90 -6.01
N ASN A 223 0.07 -6.08 -4.70
CA ASN A 223 -0.56 -5.24 -3.69
C ASN A 223 0.18 -3.91 -3.56
N LEU A 224 -0.53 -2.78 -3.72
CA LEU A 224 0.06 -1.45 -3.66
C LEU A 224 -0.69 -0.55 -2.68
N GLY A 225 0.08 0.21 -1.90
CA GLY A 225 -0.43 1.14 -0.90
C GLY A 225 0.09 2.56 -1.04
N ASN A 226 -0.45 3.46 -0.21
CA ASN A 226 -0.24 4.91 -0.29
C ASN A 226 -0.62 5.51 -1.65
N ILE A 227 -1.60 4.91 -2.32
CA ILE A 227 -2.13 5.45 -3.56
C ILE A 227 -2.91 6.72 -3.24
N GLY A 228 -2.61 7.81 -3.95
CA GLY A 228 -3.36 9.06 -3.80
C GLY A 228 -4.81 8.89 -4.27
N PRO A 229 -5.79 9.63 -3.71
CA PRO A 229 -7.19 9.54 -4.14
C PRO A 229 -7.40 9.80 -5.64
N HIS A 230 -6.56 10.64 -6.24
CA HIS A 230 -6.59 10.96 -7.68
C HIS A 230 -5.79 9.99 -8.56
N ASP A 231 -5.05 9.06 -7.95
CA ASP A 231 -4.17 8.12 -8.66
C ASP A 231 -4.79 6.72 -8.81
N VAL A 232 -5.99 6.47 -8.27
CA VAL A 232 -6.66 5.15 -8.35
C VAL A 232 -6.97 4.75 -9.80
N ILE A 233 -7.69 5.58 -10.57
CA ILE A 233 -7.96 5.31 -11.99
C ILE A 233 -6.64 5.23 -12.80
N PRO A 234 -5.70 6.18 -12.66
CA PRO A 234 -4.39 6.06 -13.32
C PRO A 234 -3.64 4.76 -12.98
N LEU A 235 -3.74 4.25 -11.75
CA LEU A 235 -3.17 2.97 -11.36
C LEU A 235 -3.91 1.80 -12.00
N GLU A 236 -5.24 1.79 -12.03
CA GLU A 236 -5.99 0.71 -12.66
C GLU A 236 -5.69 0.66 -14.18
N CYS A 237 -5.54 1.82 -14.83
CA CYS A 237 -5.07 1.85 -16.22
C CYS A 237 -3.65 1.29 -16.38
N LEU A 238 -2.75 1.52 -15.42
CA LEU A 238 -1.43 0.88 -15.43
C LEU A 238 -1.55 -0.64 -15.27
N ARG A 239 -2.39 -1.12 -14.34
CA ARG A 239 -2.65 -2.55 -14.12
C ARG A 239 -3.22 -3.23 -15.36
N LEU A 240 -4.03 -2.53 -16.15
CA LEU A 240 -4.67 -3.08 -17.35
C LEU A 240 -3.83 -2.92 -18.64
N GLY A 241 -2.64 -2.31 -18.59
CA GLY A 241 -1.87 -2.00 -19.80
C GLY A 241 -2.48 -0.90 -20.67
N LEU A 242 -3.31 -0.02 -20.09
CA LEU A 242 -4.02 1.07 -20.77
C LEU A 242 -3.34 2.43 -20.58
N ARG A 243 -2.09 2.45 -20.13
CA ARG A 243 -1.25 3.63 -20.00
C ARG A 243 0.13 3.32 -20.57
N GLY A 244 0.75 4.31 -21.23
CA GLY A 244 1.97 4.10 -22.02
C GLY A 244 3.10 3.35 -21.31
N ASP A 245 3.24 3.53 -20.00
CA ASP A 245 4.26 2.86 -19.19
C ASP A 245 4.15 1.32 -19.18
N THR A 246 2.93 0.76 -19.33
CA THR A 246 2.63 -0.69 -19.27
C THR A 246 1.92 -1.21 -20.52
N PHE A 247 1.87 -0.42 -21.60
CA PHE A 247 1.04 -0.67 -22.79
C PHE A 247 1.28 -2.05 -23.45
N PHE A 248 2.55 -2.44 -23.56
CA PHE A 248 2.93 -3.71 -24.20
C PHE A 248 3.10 -4.86 -23.20
N ASP A 249 2.88 -4.64 -21.89
CA ASP A 249 3.22 -5.63 -20.86
C ASP A 249 2.28 -6.85 -20.86
N HIS A 250 1.10 -6.74 -21.48
CA HIS A 250 0.08 -7.81 -21.57
C HIS A 250 -0.23 -8.25 -23.00
N LEU A 251 0.38 -7.62 -24.01
CA LEU A 251 0.16 -7.93 -25.41
C LEU A 251 1.11 -9.06 -25.86
N PRO A 252 0.68 -9.93 -26.79
CA PRO A 252 1.58 -10.84 -27.49
C PRO A 252 2.73 -10.08 -28.17
N ALA A 253 3.94 -10.66 -28.20
CA ALA A 253 5.12 -10.02 -28.78
C ALA A 253 4.91 -9.60 -30.25
N GLU A 254 4.18 -10.40 -31.02
CA GLU A 254 3.82 -10.14 -32.42
C GLU A 254 3.02 -8.83 -32.59
N MET A 255 2.23 -8.43 -31.59
CA MET A 255 1.48 -7.16 -31.63
C MET A 255 2.35 -5.94 -31.31
N ALA A 256 3.56 -6.14 -30.77
CA ALA A 256 4.49 -5.07 -30.46
C ALA A 256 5.50 -4.82 -31.60
N GLU A 257 5.69 -5.79 -32.50
CA GLU A 257 6.66 -5.73 -33.59
C GLU A 257 6.33 -4.59 -34.56
N GLY A 258 7.31 -3.73 -34.84
CA GLY A 258 7.18 -2.60 -35.77
C GLY A 258 6.30 -1.43 -35.32
N VAL A 259 5.64 -1.51 -34.15
CA VAL A 259 4.77 -0.43 -33.62
C VAL A 259 5.25 0.17 -32.30
N ARG A 260 6.19 -0.51 -31.61
CA ARG A 260 6.80 0.01 -30.40
C ARG A 260 7.76 1.14 -30.74
N GLN A 261 7.59 2.29 -30.08
CA GLN A 261 8.55 3.39 -30.18
C GLN A 261 9.88 2.96 -29.56
N ILE A 262 10.96 3.02 -30.35
CA ILE A 262 12.33 2.78 -29.92
C ILE A 262 13.02 4.16 -29.87
N PRO A 263 13.67 4.55 -28.76
CA PRO A 263 14.45 5.78 -28.71
C PRO A 263 15.57 5.75 -29.76
N GLU A 264 15.78 6.83 -30.50
CA GLU A 264 16.80 6.93 -31.56
C GLU A 264 18.22 6.58 -31.06
N ASP A 265 18.51 6.81 -29.78
CA ASP A 265 19.81 6.52 -29.16
C ASP A 265 20.03 5.02 -28.81
N ALA A 266 19.01 4.17 -28.98
CA ALA A 266 19.10 2.72 -28.69
C ALA A 266 19.50 1.89 -29.92
N GLU A 267 19.63 2.48 -31.10
CA GLU A 267 20.07 1.81 -32.34
C GLU A 267 21.61 1.72 -32.47
N VAL A 268 22.37 2.10 -31.44
CA VAL A 268 23.85 2.11 -31.45
C VAL A 268 24.44 1.05 -30.52
N GLU A 269 23.99 -0.19 -30.62
CA GLU A 269 24.73 -1.37 -30.15
C GLU A 269 24.49 -2.53 -31.12
N ASP A 270 25.04 -2.42 -32.33
CA ASP A 270 25.44 -3.55 -33.17
C ASP A 270 26.44 -3.04 -34.23
N ASP A 271 27.73 -3.11 -33.89
CA ASP A 271 28.88 -3.28 -34.80
C ASP A 271 30.08 -3.86 -34.03
#